data_AF-A0A847YE13-F1
#
_entry.id   AF-A0A847YE13-F1
#
_cell.length_a   1.000
_cell.length_b   1.000
_cell.length_c   1.000
_cell.angle_alpha   90.00
_cell.angle_beta   90.00
_cell.angle_gamma   90.00
#
_symmetry.space_group_name_H-M   'P 1'
#
loop_
_entity.id
_entity.type
_entity.pdbx_description
1 polymer ?
#
loop_
_entity_poly.entity_id
_entity_poly.type
_entity_poly.pdbx_seq_one_letter_code
_entity_poly.pdbx_strand_id
1 'polypeptide(L)'
;KAGVNLPDEALETGREATTLDRVHMAMLLQAGGRANALRALLKAEQERGPEFLRLANALSALYPRGSEEKRLLDAMLLAVPR
;
A
#
# COMPACT_ATOMS: atom_id res chain seq x y z
N LYS A 1 6.06 24.00 21.48
CA LYS A 1 5.92 23.49 20.10
C LYS A 1 4.45 23.61 19.73
N ALA A 2 4.11 24.48 18.77
CA ALA A 2 2.73 24.70 18.37
C ALA A 2 2.24 23.46 17.61
N GLY A 3 1.29 22.73 18.20
CA GLY A 3 0.55 21.69 17.49
C GLY A 3 -0.34 22.38 16.46
N VAL A 4 -0.16 22.05 15.18
CA VAL A 4 -1.02 22.55 14.11
C VAL A 4 -2.41 21.98 14.36
N ASN A 5 -3.35 22.83 14.75
CA ASN A 5 -4.75 22.45 14.92
C ASN A 5 -5.41 22.47 13.53
N LEU A 6 -5.38 21.32 12.84
CA LEU A 6 -6.06 21.18 11.56
C LEU A 6 -7.56 20.95 11.84
N PRO A 7 -8.46 21.75 11.25
CA PRO A 7 -9.90 21.56 11.42
C PRO A 7 -10.34 20.23 10.79
N ASP A 8 -11.16 19.46 11.51
CA ASP A 8 -11.65 18.13 11.12
C ASP A 8 -12.37 18.14 9.75
N GLU A 9 -12.95 19.29 9.37
CA GLU A 9 -13.60 19.53 8.08
C GLU A 9 -12.66 19.38 6.87
N ALA A 10 -11.34 19.58 7.04
CA ALA A 10 -10.37 19.35 5.97
C ALA A 10 -10.13 17.85 5.68
N LEU A 11 -10.48 16.96 6.62
CA LEU A 11 -10.35 15.51 6.51
C LEU A 11 -11.61 14.83 5.93
N GLU A 12 -12.64 15.63 5.62
CA GLU A 12 -13.96 15.23 5.12
C GLU A 12 -14.09 15.39 3.59
N THR A 13 -12.98 15.44 2.86
CA THR A 13 -13.02 15.20 1.41
C THR A 13 -13.26 13.70 1.20
N GLY A 14 -14.39 13.34 0.57
CA GLY A 14 -14.82 11.95 0.39
C GLY A 14 -13.66 11.01 0.10
N ARG A 15 -13.33 10.15 1.07
CA ARG A 15 -12.08 9.39 1.13
C ARG A 15 -12.07 8.29 0.07
N GLU A 16 -11.80 8.67 -1.17
CA GLU A 16 -11.29 7.73 -2.15
C GLU A 16 -9.98 7.13 -1.60
N ALA A 17 -9.83 5.81 -1.69
CA ALA A 17 -8.66 5.14 -1.15
C ALA A 17 -7.40 5.70 -1.82
N THR A 18 -6.50 6.28 -1.02
CA THR A 18 -5.21 6.76 -1.50
C THR A 18 -4.35 5.60 -2.00
N THR A 19 -3.28 5.90 -2.73
CA THR A 19 -2.31 4.87 -3.14
C THR A 19 -1.70 4.16 -1.93
N LEU A 20 -1.48 4.87 -0.83
CA LEU A 20 -0.99 4.28 0.42
C LEU A 20 -2.00 3.32 1.02
N ASP A 21 -3.29 3.69 1.08
CA ASP A 21 -4.35 2.82 1.61
C ASP A 21 -4.44 1.51 0.82
N ARG A 22 -4.29 1.60 -0.51
CA ARG A 22 -4.28 0.43 -1.39
C ARG A 22 -3.04 -0.45 -1.19
N VAL A 23 -1.87 0.14 -1.00
CA VAL A 23 -0.64 -0.62 -0.67
C VAL A 23 -0.82 -1.33 0.67
N HIS A 24 -1.37 -0.65 1.67
CA HIS A 24 -1.65 -1.27 2.96
C HIS A 24 -2.69 -2.39 2.86
N MET A 25 -3.75 -2.20 2.07
CA MET A 25 -4.74 -3.24 1.79
C MET A 25 -4.09 -4.48 1.16
N ALA A 26 -3.16 -4.29 0.22
CA ALA A 26 -2.41 -5.39 -0.36
C ALA A 26 -1.55 -6.14 0.68
N MET A 27 -0.93 -5.43 1.62
CA MET A 27 -0.22 -6.05 2.75
C MET A 27 -1.15 -6.88 3.63
N LEU A 28 -2.35 -6.39 3.94
CA LEU A 28 -3.36 -7.14 4.72
C LEU A 28 -3.85 -8.39 3.97
N LEU A 29 -4.07 -8.30 2.66
CA LEU A 29 -4.45 -9.45 1.84
C LEU A 29 -3.34 -10.50 1.79
N GLN A 30 -2.07 -10.06 1.69
CA GLN A 30 -0.90 -10.93 1.74
C GLN A 30 -0.78 -11.63 3.11
N ALA A 31 -0.85 -10.87 4.21
CA ALA A 31 -0.79 -11.40 5.58
C ALA A 31 -1.92 -12.38 5.88
N GLY A 32 -3.12 -12.12 5.36
CA GLY A 32 -4.28 -13.00 5.49
C GLY A 32 -4.31 -14.18 4.52
N GLY A 33 -3.28 -14.39 3.70
CA GLY A 33 -3.23 -15.49 2.73
C GLY A 33 -4.28 -15.40 1.60
N ARG A 34 -4.87 -14.22 1.37
CA ARG A 34 -5.96 -14.00 0.40
C ARG A 34 -5.41 -13.79 -1.02
N ALA A 35 -4.68 -14.79 -1.53
CA ALA A 35 -3.92 -14.70 -2.78
C ALA A 35 -4.75 -14.26 -4.01
N ASN A 36 -5.99 -14.75 -4.15
CA ASN A 36 -6.84 -14.39 -5.30
C ASN A 36 -7.25 -12.90 -5.27
N ALA A 37 -7.64 -12.40 -4.09
CA ALA A 37 -7.99 -11.00 -3.91
C ALA A 37 -6.76 -10.09 -4.11
N LEU A 38 -5.59 -10.53 -3.62
CA LEU A 38 -4.34 -9.81 -3.84
C LEU A 38 -4.01 -9.69 -5.33
N ARG A 39 -4.08 -10.79 -6.09
CA ARG A 39 -3.81 -10.76 -7.54
C ARG A 39 -4.78 -9.84 -8.29
N ALA A 40 -6.06 -9.85 -7.93
CA ALA A 40 -7.05 -8.96 -8.53
C ALA A 40 -6.73 -7.48 -8.23
N LEU A 41 -6.36 -7.16 -6.99
CA LEU A 41 -5.94 -5.81 -6.61
C LEU A 41 -4.67 -5.38 -7.37
N LEU A 42 -3.63 -6.21 -7.41
CA LEU A 42 -2.39 -5.91 -8.11
C LEU A 42 -2.63 -5.64 -9.60
N LYS A 43 -3.50 -6.42 -10.24
CA LYS A 43 -3.88 -6.20 -11.64
C LYS A 43 -4.57 -4.84 -11.84
N ALA A 44 -5.56 -4.52 -10.99
CA ALA A 44 -6.26 -3.24 -11.07
C ALA A 44 -5.33 -2.03 -10.84
N GLU A 45 -4.32 -2.18 -9.98
CA GLU A 45 -3.34 -1.12 -9.72
C GLU A 45 -2.31 -0.98 -10.85
N GLN A 46 -1.93 -2.06 -11.54
CA GLN A 46 -1.13 -1.98 -12.76
C GLN A 46 -1.86 -1.20 -13.86
N GLU A 47 -3.15 -1.45 -14.04
CA GLU A 47 -3.99 -0.75 -15.02
C GLU A 47 -4.14 0.74 -14.68
N ARG A 48 -4.11 1.11 -13.38
CA ARG A 48 -4.16 2.50 -12.92
C ARG A 48 -2.85 3.27 -13.12
N GLY A 49 -1.71 2.58 -13.11
CA GLY A 49 -0.41 3.19 -13.43
C GLY A 49 0.71 2.85 -12.44
N PRO A 50 1.89 3.49 -12.60
CA PRO A 50 3.12 3.05 -11.92
C PRO A 50 3.21 3.47 -10.44
N GLU A 51 2.34 4.37 -9.97
CA GLU A 51 2.47 5.00 -8.65
C GLU A 51 2.33 4.02 -7.49
N PHE A 52 1.49 3.00 -7.64
CA PHE A 52 1.34 1.93 -6.65
C PHE A 52 2.67 1.19 -6.43
N LEU A 53 3.30 0.72 -7.52
CA LEU A 53 4.57 -0.02 -7.45
C LEU A 53 5.72 0.89 -7.02
N ARG A 54 5.72 2.17 -7.42
CA ARG A 54 6.73 3.13 -6.99
C ARG A 54 6.66 3.34 -5.47
N LEU A 55 5.46 3.54 -4.93
CA LEU A 55 5.26 3.70 -3.49
C LEU A 55 5.63 2.43 -2.72
N ALA A 56 5.19 1.26 -3.17
CA ALA A 56 5.52 -0.02 -2.55
C ALA A 56 7.05 -0.26 -2.47
N ASN A 57 7.78 0.05 -3.54
CA ASN A 57 9.24 -0.04 -3.57
C ASN A 57 9.90 0.96 -2.60
N ALA A 58 9.42 2.20 -2.56
CA ALA A 58 9.94 3.20 -1.63
C ALA A 58 9.73 2.76 -0.17
N LEU A 59 8.55 2.24 0.17
CA LEU A 59 8.26 1.71 1.51
C LEU A 59 9.14 0.51 1.86
N SER A 60 9.33 -0.44 0.94
CA SER A 60 10.22 -1.60 1.19
C SER A 60 11.68 -1.19 1.45
N ALA A 61 12.15 -0.11 0.82
CA ALA A 61 13.49 0.44 1.04
C ALA A 61 13.63 1.15 2.40
N LEU A 62 12.54 1.72 2.93
CA LEU A 62 12.51 2.43 4.21
C LEU A 62 12.35 1.50 5.42
N TYR A 63 11.69 0.35 5.24
CA TYR A 63 11.46 -0.58 6.35
C TYR A 63 12.76 -1.26 6.83
N PRO A 64 12.94 -1.44 8.16
CA PRO A 64 14.09 -2.14 8.70
C PRO A 64 14.21 -3.57 8.16
N ARG A 65 15.45 -4.03 8.01
CA ARG A 65 15.75 -5.42 7.65
C ARG A 65 15.16 -6.35 8.73
N GLY A 66 14.38 -7.34 8.30
CA GLY A 66 13.73 -8.29 9.20
C GLY A 66 12.36 -7.87 9.75
N SER A 67 11.87 -6.68 9.42
CA SER A 67 10.49 -6.29 9.73
C SER A 67 9.47 -7.13 8.94
N GLU A 68 8.29 -7.32 9.52
CA GLU A 68 7.21 -8.06 8.85
C GLU A 68 6.67 -7.29 7.66
N GLU A 69 6.53 -5.98 7.81
CA GLU A 69 6.10 -5.04 6.80
C GLU A 69 6.98 -5.13 5.55
N LYS A 70 8.30 -5.20 5.74
CA LYS A 70 9.24 -5.42 4.63
C LYS A 70 9.00 -6.75 3.94
N ARG A 71 8.86 -7.85 4.70
CA ARG A 71 8.61 -9.18 4.13
C ARG A 71 7.32 -9.22 3.31
N LEU A 72 6.25 -8.59 3.80
CA LEU A 72 4.96 -8.54 3.12
C LEU A 72 5.06 -7.76 1.82
N LEU A 73 5.72 -6.60 1.82
CA LEU A 73 5.94 -5.82 0.60
C LEU A 73 6.83 -6.54 -0.41
N ASP A 74 7.94 -7.14 0.03
CA ASP A 74 8.84 -7.88 -0.84
C ASP A 74 8.13 -9.08 -1.47
N ALA A 75 7.34 -9.83 -0.69
CA ALA A 75 6.54 -10.95 -1.20
C ALA A 75 5.43 -10.49 -2.16
N MET A 76 4.76 -9.37 -1.85
CA MET A 76 3.77 -8.77 -2.73
C MET A 76 4.38 -8.34 -4.07
N LEU A 77 5.55 -7.68 -4.05
CA LEU A 77 6.25 -7.23 -5.25
C LEU A 77 6.68 -8.42 -6.14
N LEU A 78 7.02 -9.56 -5.55
CA LEU A 78 7.28 -10.80 -6.30
C LEU A 78 6.02 -11.40 -6.94
N ALA A 79 4.83 -11.12 -6.38
CA ALA A 79 3.55 -11.61 -6.90
C ALA A 79 2.96 -10.72 -8.01
N VAL A 80 3.60 -9.59 -8.33
CA VAL A 80 3.21 -8.68 -9.40
C VAL A 80 3.44 -9.37 -10.75
N PRO A 81 2.39 -9.57 -11.57
CA PRO A 81 2.57 -10.13 -12.92
C PRO A 81 3.46 -9.22 -13.76
N ARG A 82 4.38 -9.83 -14.51
CA ARG A 82 5.30 -9.14 -15.43
C ARG A 82 4.61 -8.76 -16.73
#